data_AF-A0A0D2M5N1-F1
#
_entry.id   AF-A0A0D2M5N1-F1
#
_cell.length_a   1.000
_cell.length_b   1.000
_cell.length_c   1.000
_cell.angle_alpha   90.00
_cell.angle_beta   90.00
_cell.angle_gamma   90.00
#
_symmetry.space_group_name_H-M   'P 1'
#
loop_
_entity.id
_entity.type
_entity.pdbx_description
1 polymer ?
#
loop_
_entity_poly.entity_id
_entity_poly.type
_entity_poly.pdbx_seq_one_letter_code
_entity_poly.pdbx_strand_id
1 'polypeptide(L)'
;MNSLEATRVLTVLEEMVDNLRLISYVTEEVLFSSDQLQEVLGEDVCDRLEGHGGALTAWQRAAAQLGEAPGQQQQQQQQQQQQQQQQQQQQQQQQKQGEEQGQGQEQLQEELGAAAVKTALALLRALRASPEAEVHLSSLRPERSDAAMQALEVFGKMVGQVRRRLGTTVEEDASRREHQGVLRERHERAAAEKLQLEHKVRAGSRARCQGAGQQQQQQHQQQQQKQQRQQQLKLHRLERARQLGILQAAQDAAAGELSALHVESNASRGTAESSTAAQVAAAEGAFREQHGALSKELDAAQRELASLREDTRATAAAARKARRRAEGDCEAAIAEYDGEAALGELEALRRERAAHEEALRAAAAEARRREMAELRREAAAYAIQNAWKVMKKRRAAEAKAKGGKGGSAKKSGSATKKK
;
A
#
# COMPACT_ATOMS: atom_id res chain seq x y z
N MET A 1 -66.92 -51.98 -38.52
CA MET A 1 -66.46 -50.66 -39.00
C MET A 1 -65.79 -50.90 -40.33
N ASN A 2 -66.21 -50.16 -41.36
CA ASN A 2 -65.71 -50.36 -42.72
C ASN A 2 -64.19 -50.13 -42.72
N SER A 3 -63.40 -51.07 -43.23
CA SER A 3 -61.93 -50.92 -43.24
C SER A 3 -61.52 -49.61 -43.91
N LEU A 4 -62.34 -49.11 -44.85
CA LEU A 4 -62.19 -47.81 -45.49
C LEU A 4 -62.24 -46.62 -44.51
N GLU A 5 -63.12 -46.61 -43.51
CA GLU A 5 -63.19 -45.52 -42.51
C GLU A 5 -61.98 -45.58 -41.59
N ALA A 6 -61.57 -46.79 -41.20
CA ALA A 6 -60.37 -47.02 -40.42
C ALA A 6 -59.09 -46.59 -41.17
N THR A 7 -59.00 -46.90 -42.46
CA THR A 7 -57.90 -46.44 -43.33
C THR A 7 -57.93 -44.91 -43.46
N ARG A 8 -59.11 -44.29 -43.62
CA ARG A 8 -59.24 -42.82 -43.65
C ARG A 8 -58.77 -42.16 -42.36
N VAL A 9 -59.15 -42.71 -41.20
CA VAL A 9 -58.71 -42.20 -39.90
C VAL A 9 -57.20 -42.35 -39.74
N LEU A 10 -56.62 -43.50 -40.15
CA LEU A 10 -55.18 -43.69 -40.13
C LEU A 10 -54.44 -42.70 -41.05
N THR A 11 -54.93 -42.48 -42.27
CA THR A 11 -54.31 -41.51 -43.19
C THR A 11 -54.38 -40.08 -42.64
N VAL A 12 -55.48 -39.68 -42.00
CA VAL A 12 -55.60 -38.35 -41.38
C VAL A 12 -54.64 -38.24 -40.20
N LEU A 13 -54.50 -39.26 -39.37
CA LEU A 13 -53.57 -39.25 -38.25
C LEU A 13 -52.10 -39.23 -38.70
N GLU A 14 -51.76 -39.97 -39.74
CA GLU A 14 -50.41 -39.95 -40.34
C GLU A 14 -50.09 -38.58 -40.95
N GLU A 15 -51.04 -38.00 -41.69
CA GLU A 15 -50.91 -36.65 -42.23
C GLU A 15 -50.77 -35.61 -41.10
N MET A 16 -51.52 -35.74 -40.00
CA MET A 16 -51.36 -34.87 -38.82
C MET A 16 -49.99 -35.01 -38.15
N VAL A 17 -49.42 -36.22 -38.07
CA VAL A 17 -48.07 -36.43 -37.51
C VAL A 17 -47.00 -35.81 -38.40
N ASP A 18 -47.09 -35.96 -39.71
CA ASP A 18 -46.12 -35.34 -40.63
C ASP A 18 -46.27 -33.81 -40.67
N ASN A 19 -47.49 -33.31 -40.53
CA ASN A 19 -47.79 -31.89 -40.38
C ASN A 19 -47.20 -31.31 -39.07
N LEU A 20 -47.33 -32.02 -37.95
CA LEU A 20 -46.70 -31.65 -36.68
C LEU A 20 -45.17 -31.69 -36.76
N ARG A 21 -44.59 -32.62 -37.54
CA ARG A 21 -43.16 -32.65 -37.82
C ARG A 21 -42.71 -31.42 -38.59
N LEU A 22 -43.46 -30.99 -39.60
CA LEU A 22 -43.09 -29.81 -40.37
C LEU A 22 -43.19 -28.53 -39.50
N ILE A 23 -44.23 -28.40 -38.68
CA ILE A 23 -44.39 -27.29 -37.74
C ILE A 23 -43.29 -27.27 -36.68
N SER A 24 -42.75 -28.44 -36.29
CA SER A 24 -41.65 -28.50 -35.31
C SER A 24 -40.34 -27.85 -35.78
N TYR A 25 -40.21 -27.53 -37.08
CA TYR A 25 -39.08 -26.77 -37.62
C TYR A 25 -39.31 -25.25 -37.63
N VAL A 26 -40.55 -24.80 -37.38
CA VAL A 26 -40.87 -23.37 -37.27
C VAL A 26 -40.53 -22.92 -35.85
N THR A 27 -39.28 -22.53 -35.64
CA THR A 27 -38.84 -21.95 -34.38
C THR A 27 -39.14 -20.45 -34.32
N GLU A 28 -39.08 -19.87 -33.12
CA GLU A 28 -39.25 -18.43 -32.92
C GLU A 28 -38.27 -17.62 -33.79
N GLU A 29 -37.07 -18.13 -34.05
CA GLU A 29 -36.09 -17.50 -34.96
C GLU A 29 -36.58 -17.43 -36.41
N VAL A 30 -37.25 -18.48 -36.90
CA VAL A 30 -37.84 -18.50 -38.25
C VAL A 30 -39.03 -17.53 -38.32
N LEU A 31 -39.80 -17.41 -37.23
CA LEU A 31 -40.88 -16.45 -37.12
C LEU A 31 -40.38 -15.00 -37.01
N PHE A 32 -39.28 -14.73 -36.29
CA PHE A 32 -38.66 -13.41 -36.20
C PHE A 32 -37.94 -12.99 -37.51
N SER A 33 -37.61 -13.96 -38.35
CA SER A 33 -37.02 -13.74 -39.68
C SER A 33 -38.07 -13.71 -40.80
N SER A 34 -39.38 -13.69 -40.48
CA SER A 34 -40.47 -13.70 -41.46
C SER A 34 -40.35 -12.56 -42.47
N ASP A 35 -39.99 -11.36 -42.01
CA ASP A 35 -39.78 -10.17 -42.86
C ASP A 35 -38.67 -10.39 -43.91
N GLN A 36 -37.62 -11.13 -43.55
CA GLN A 36 -36.50 -11.44 -44.46
C GLN A 36 -36.85 -12.56 -45.43
N LEU A 37 -37.79 -13.43 -45.06
CA LEU A 37 -38.27 -14.53 -45.88
C LEU A 37 -39.43 -14.12 -46.80
N GLN A 38 -40.00 -12.92 -46.62
CA GLN A 38 -41.14 -12.43 -47.40
C GLN A 38 -40.87 -12.40 -48.90
N GLU A 39 -39.64 -12.03 -49.29
CA GLU A 39 -39.23 -11.97 -50.69
C GLU A 39 -39.11 -13.37 -51.34
N VAL A 40 -38.85 -14.41 -50.54
CA VAL A 40 -38.62 -15.79 -50.99
C VAL A 40 -39.89 -16.65 -50.89
N LEU A 41 -40.67 -16.48 -49.83
CA LEU A 41 -41.85 -17.29 -49.53
C LEU A 41 -43.17 -16.63 -49.96
N GLY A 42 -43.15 -15.32 -50.23
CA GLY A 42 -44.33 -14.52 -50.57
C GLY A 42 -45.07 -14.01 -49.34
N GLU A 43 -45.66 -12.82 -49.48
CA GLU A 43 -46.39 -12.07 -48.44
C GLU A 43 -47.50 -12.91 -47.78
N ASP A 44 -48.27 -13.67 -48.58
CA ASP A 44 -49.34 -14.54 -48.09
C ASP A 44 -48.88 -15.66 -47.13
N VAL A 45 -47.62 -16.08 -47.23
CA VAL A 45 -47.04 -17.13 -46.37
C VAL A 45 -46.49 -16.52 -45.09
N CYS A 46 -45.89 -15.33 -45.18
CA CYS A 46 -45.42 -14.59 -44.01
C CYS A 46 -46.57 -14.13 -43.10
N ASP A 47 -47.66 -13.59 -43.65
CA ASP A 47 -48.84 -13.20 -42.87
C ASP A 47 -49.44 -14.38 -42.09
N ARG A 48 -49.43 -15.57 -42.71
CA ARG A 48 -49.90 -16.78 -42.03
C ARG A 48 -48.90 -17.29 -41.01
N LEU A 49 -47.59 -17.15 -41.24
CA LEU A 49 -46.53 -17.48 -40.27
C LEU A 49 -46.65 -16.61 -39.03
N GLU A 50 -46.92 -15.31 -39.18
CA GLU A 50 -47.16 -14.40 -38.06
C GLU A 50 -48.43 -14.75 -37.29
N GLY A 51 -49.52 -15.10 -37.99
CA GLY A 51 -50.73 -15.64 -37.38
C GLY A 51 -50.47 -16.92 -36.56
N HIS A 52 -49.52 -17.75 -37.01
CA HIS A 52 -49.04 -18.91 -36.27
C HIS A 52 -48.19 -18.57 -35.08
N GLY A 53 -47.30 -17.59 -35.20
CA GLY A 53 -46.53 -17.08 -34.07
C GLY A 53 -47.44 -16.65 -32.94
N GLY A 54 -48.53 -15.93 -33.24
CA GLY A 54 -49.54 -15.56 -32.25
C GLY A 54 -50.20 -16.77 -31.56
N ALA A 55 -50.61 -17.78 -32.33
CA ALA A 55 -51.26 -18.98 -31.81
C ALA A 55 -50.30 -19.87 -31.00
N LEU A 56 -49.05 -19.99 -31.43
CA LEU A 56 -48.00 -20.74 -30.75
C LEU A 56 -47.63 -20.08 -29.42
N THR A 57 -47.50 -18.75 -29.40
CA THR A 57 -47.24 -17.97 -28.18
C THR A 57 -48.39 -18.11 -27.18
N ALA A 58 -49.64 -18.10 -27.66
CA ALA A 58 -50.82 -18.33 -26.83
C ALA A 58 -50.83 -19.74 -26.22
N TRP A 59 -50.47 -20.75 -27.02
CA TRP A 59 -50.37 -22.14 -26.56
C TRP A 59 -49.22 -22.35 -25.57
N GLN A 60 -48.03 -21.81 -25.83
CA GLN A 60 -46.90 -21.85 -24.89
C GLN A 60 -47.22 -21.14 -23.58
N ARG A 61 -47.92 -20.01 -23.61
CA ARG A 61 -48.37 -19.30 -22.41
C ARG A 61 -49.37 -20.13 -21.60
N ALA A 62 -50.28 -20.84 -22.27
CA ALA A 62 -51.19 -21.79 -21.62
C ALA A 62 -50.45 -23.00 -21.04
N ALA A 63 -49.41 -23.50 -21.71
CA ALA A 63 -48.57 -24.59 -21.24
C ALA A 63 -47.67 -24.18 -20.05
N ALA A 64 -47.14 -22.95 -20.04
CA ALA A 64 -46.36 -22.40 -18.93
C ALA A 64 -47.20 -22.20 -17.66
N GLN A 65 -48.47 -21.81 -17.80
CA GLN A 65 -49.42 -21.73 -16.68
C GLN A 65 -49.75 -23.09 -16.06
N LEU A 66 -49.56 -24.19 -16.80
CA LEU A 66 -49.69 -25.55 -16.28
C LEU A 66 -48.38 -26.09 -15.66
N GLY A 67 -47.25 -25.41 -15.86
CA GLY A 67 -45.91 -25.88 -15.50
C GLY A 67 -45.20 -25.13 -14.37
N GLU A 68 -45.67 -23.96 -13.93
CA GLU A 68 -45.03 -23.21 -12.83
C GLU A 68 -45.52 -23.66 -11.44
N ALA A 69 -44.70 -24.48 -10.78
CA ALA A 69 -44.69 -24.59 -9.32
C ALA A 69 -43.94 -23.38 -8.73
N PRO A 70 -44.50 -22.64 -7.75
CA PRO A 70 -43.90 -21.39 -7.27
C PRO A 70 -42.75 -21.70 -6.32
N GLY A 71 -41.52 -21.67 -6.84
CA GLY A 71 -40.29 -21.79 -6.07
C GLY A 71 -39.52 -20.48 -6.08
N GLN A 72 -39.38 -19.87 -4.90
CA GLN A 72 -38.36 -18.85 -4.54
C GLN A 72 -38.68 -17.35 -4.65
N GLN A 73 -39.95 -16.95 -4.79
CA GLN A 73 -40.39 -15.61 -4.36
C GLN A 73 -41.48 -15.66 -3.26
N GLN A 74 -41.67 -16.84 -2.65
CA GLN A 74 -42.74 -17.12 -1.69
C GLN A 74 -42.34 -17.00 -0.22
N GLN A 75 -41.05 -16.80 0.13
CA GLN A 75 -40.64 -16.77 1.53
C GLN A 75 -40.71 -15.37 2.17
N GLN A 76 -40.52 -14.31 1.39
CA GLN A 76 -40.71 -12.94 1.88
C GLN A 76 -42.16 -12.48 1.77
N GLN A 77 -42.93 -13.02 0.81
CA GLN A 77 -44.38 -12.78 0.73
C GLN A 77 -45.20 -13.64 1.71
N GLN A 78 -44.68 -14.78 2.21
CA GLN A 78 -45.37 -15.57 3.26
C GLN A 78 -45.41 -14.90 4.62
N GLN A 79 -44.42 -14.09 5.00
CA GLN A 79 -44.47 -13.35 6.26
C GLN A 79 -45.50 -12.21 6.21
N GLN A 80 -45.62 -11.52 5.08
CA GLN A 80 -46.70 -10.54 4.87
C GLN A 80 -48.08 -11.21 4.72
N GLN A 81 -48.17 -12.36 4.05
CA GLN A 81 -49.42 -13.13 3.96
C GLN A 81 -49.87 -13.74 5.29
N GLN A 82 -48.98 -14.08 6.23
CA GLN A 82 -49.41 -14.55 7.56
C GLN A 82 -50.04 -13.43 8.40
N GLN A 83 -49.52 -12.20 8.30
CA GLN A 83 -50.18 -11.05 8.95
C GLN A 83 -51.51 -10.70 8.28
N GLN A 84 -51.60 -10.77 6.93
CA GLN A 84 -52.87 -10.57 6.23
C GLN A 84 -53.88 -11.71 6.45
N GLN A 85 -53.45 -12.97 6.61
CA GLN A 85 -54.36 -14.09 6.89
C GLN A 85 -54.94 -14.04 8.30
N GLN A 86 -54.24 -13.50 9.30
CA GLN A 86 -54.86 -13.27 10.61
C GLN A 86 -55.92 -12.16 10.57
N GLN A 87 -55.71 -11.10 9.78
CA GLN A 87 -56.76 -10.10 9.56
C GLN A 87 -57.93 -10.65 8.72
N GLN A 88 -57.65 -11.46 7.69
CA GLN A 88 -58.70 -12.07 6.87
C GLN A 88 -59.49 -13.16 7.61
N GLN A 89 -58.91 -13.91 8.57
CA GLN A 89 -59.70 -14.84 9.38
C GLN A 89 -60.65 -14.12 10.35
N GLN A 90 -60.34 -12.91 10.79
CA GLN A 90 -61.30 -12.07 11.53
C GLN A 90 -62.41 -11.51 10.62
N GLN A 91 -62.11 -11.23 9.35
CA GLN A 91 -63.14 -10.80 8.37
C GLN A 91 -63.97 -11.96 7.79
N GLN A 92 -63.42 -13.17 7.65
CA GLN A 92 -64.14 -14.35 7.13
C GLN A 92 -65.09 -14.98 8.16
N GLN A 93 -64.97 -14.65 9.45
CA GLN A 93 -66.05 -14.90 10.40
C GLN A 93 -67.21 -13.90 10.27
N GLN A 94 -67.01 -12.76 9.59
CA GLN A 94 -68.06 -11.79 9.29
C GLN A 94 -68.66 -11.95 7.88
N GLN A 95 -67.97 -12.60 6.93
CA GLN A 95 -68.44 -12.78 5.55
C GLN A 95 -68.99 -14.18 5.19
N LYS A 96 -69.18 -15.08 6.17
CA LYS A 96 -69.94 -16.34 5.94
C LYS A 96 -71.47 -16.13 5.90
N GLN A 97 -71.90 -14.97 5.41
CA GLN A 97 -73.22 -14.69 4.84
C GLN A 97 -72.98 -13.83 3.60
N GLY A 98 -73.29 -14.35 2.41
CA GLY A 98 -73.08 -13.69 1.11
C GLY A 98 -72.08 -14.48 0.26
N GLU A 99 -72.50 -15.56 -0.39
CA GLU A 99 -73.12 -15.61 -1.74
C GLU A 99 -72.10 -15.91 -2.86
N GLU A 100 -72.35 -17.06 -3.48
CA GLU A 100 -72.36 -17.37 -4.92
C GLU A 100 -71.83 -16.33 -5.93
N GLN A 101 -70.93 -16.78 -6.82
CA GLN A 101 -71.06 -16.74 -8.29
C GLN A 101 -69.70 -17.01 -8.98
N GLY A 102 -69.71 -17.72 -10.11
CA GLY A 102 -68.56 -17.73 -11.03
C GLY A 102 -68.38 -18.99 -11.90
N GLN A 103 -69.41 -19.44 -12.61
CA GLN A 103 -69.26 -20.36 -13.76
C GLN A 103 -69.18 -19.53 -15.05
N GLY A 104 -68.01 -19.47 -15.70
CA GLY A 104 -67.87 -18.68 -16.94
C GLY A 104 -66.51 -18.70 -17.66
N GLN A 105 -65.63 -19.68 -17.42
CA GLN A 105 -64.31 -19.72 -18.08
C GLN A 105 -64.02 -20.96 -18.94
N GLU A 106 -64.87 -21.99 -18.94
CA GLU A 106 -64.58 -23.22 -19.71
C GLU A 106 -64.89 -23.14 -21.21
N GLN A 107 -65.70 -22.20 -21.68
CA GLN A 107 -66.11 -22.16 -23.11
C GLN A 107 -65.12 -21.40 -24.03
N LEU A 108 -64.23 -20.56 -23.49
CA LEU A 108 -63.24 -19.80 -24.29
C LEU A 108 -62.00 -20.61 -24.66
N GLN A 109 -61.71 -21.70 -23.93
CA GLN A 109 -60.54 -22.55 -24.19
C GLN A 109 -60.75 -23.50 -25.37
N GLU A 110 -61.99 -23.89 -25.66
CA GLU A 110 -62.30 -24.85 -26.73
C GLU A 110 -62.30 -24.18 -28.13
N GLU A 111 -62.72 -22.92 -28.25
CA GLU A 111 -62.70 -22.19 -29.53
C GLU A 111 -61.28 -21.79 -29.99
N LEU A 112 -60.39 -21.44 -29.05
CA LEU A 112 -59.01 -21.07 -29.36
C LEU A 112 -58.19 -22.25 -29.90
N GLY A 113 -58.43 -23.46 -29.39
CA GLY A 113 -57.80 -24.68 -29.88
C GLY A 113 -58.21 -25.05 -31.31
N ALA A 114 -59.50 -24.90 -31.63
CA ALA A 114 -60.02 -25.23 -32.97
C ALA A 114 -59.54 -24.24 -34.06
N ALA A 115 -59.36 -22.96 -33.71
CA ALA A 115 -58.85 -21.95 -34.64
C ALA A 115 -57.36 -22.18 -34.98
N ALA A 116 -56.52 -22.46 -33.98
CA ALA A 116 -55.09 -22.71 -34.19
C ALA A 116 -54.82 -23.90 -35.13
N VAL A 117 -55.60 -24.98 -35.01
CA VAL A 117 -55.46 -26.19 -35.86
C VAL A 117 -55.84 -25.90 -37.32
N LYS A 118 -56.87 -25.09 -37.56
CA LYS A 118 -57.28 -24.70 -38.93
C LYS A 118 -56.22 -23.85 -39.61
N THR A 119 -55.64 -22.89 -38.90
CA THR A 119 -54.59 -22.03 -39.46
C THR A 119 -53.34 -22.87 -39.75
N ALA A 120 -53.01 -23.87 -38.91
CA ALA A 120 -51.81 -24.70 -39.02
C ALA A 120 -51.81 -25.50 -40.31
N LEU A 121 -52.95 -26.13 -40.59
CA LEU A 121 -53.17 -26.89 -41.81
C LEU A 121 -53.13 -26.02 -43.08
N ALA A 122 -53.52 -24.74 -42.99
CA ALA A 122 -53.46 -23.81 -44.12
C ALA A 122 -52.02 -23.40 -44.46
N LEU A 123 -51.18 -23.17 -43.45
CA LEU A 123 -49.77 -22.84 -43.62
C LEU A 123 -48.98 -24.03 -44.20
N LEU A 124 -49.28 -25.23 -43.73
CA LEU A 124 -48.70 -26.47 -44.23
C LEU A 124 -49.01 -26.75 -45.70
N ARG A 125 -50.22 -26.42 -46.16
CA ARG A 125 -50.56 -26.51 -47.59
C ARG A 125 -49.80 -25.50 -48.43
N ALA A 126 -49.55 -24.30 -47.90
CA ALA A 126 -48.76 -23.28 -48.60
C ALA A 126 -47.28 -23.69 -48.69
N LEU A 127 -46.70 -24.21 -47.61
CA LEU A 127 -45.32 -24.70 -47.60
C LEU A 127 -45.11 -25.92 -48.52
N ARG A 128 -46.08 -26.84 -48.60
CA ARG A 128 -46.03 -27.98 -49.55
C ARG A 128 -46.16 -27.56 -51.03
N ALA A 129 -46.66 -26.37 -51.33
CA ALA A 129 -46.78 -25.87 -52.70
C ALA A 129 -45.45 -25.32 -53.25
N SER A 130 -44.47 -25.04 -52.38
CA SER A 130 -43.14 -24.56 -52.77
C SER A 130 -42.06 -25.61 -52.44
N PRO A 131 -41.56 -26.36 -53.43
CA PRO A 131 -40.53 -27.39 -53.19
C PRO A 131 -39.19 -26.81 -52.73
N GLU A 132 -38.94 -25.52 -52.95
CA GLU A 132 -37.71 -24.83 -52.50
C GLU A 132 -37.74 -24.50 -50.99
N ALA A 133 -38.94 -24.27 -50.43
CA ALA A 133 -39.11 -23.97 -49.00
C ALA A 133 -38.71 -25.15 -48.10
N GLU A 134 -38.94 -26.39 -48.53
CA GLU A 134 -38.59 -27.59 -47.77
C GLU A 134 -37.07 -27.80 -47.68
N VAL A 135 -36.32 -27.48 -48.74
CA VAL A 135 -34.85 -27.56 -48.78
C VAL A 135 -34.23 -26.46 -47.90
N HIS A 136 -34.80 -25.26 -47.88
CA HIS A 136 -34.32 -24.18 -47.01
C HIS A 136 -34.63 -24.43 -45.52
N LEU A 137 -35.84 -24.88 -45.19
CA LEU A 137 -36.23 -25.23 -43.81
C LEU A 137 -35.44 -26.40 -43.22
N SER A 138 -35.00 -27.35 -44.04
CA SER A 138 -34.15 -28.47 -43.59
C SER A 138 -32.66 -28.11 -43.47
N SER A 139 -32.21 -27.02 -44.11
CA SER A 139 -30.86 -26.48 -43.99
C SER A 139 -30.66 -25.59 -42.76
N LEU A 140 -31.72 -24.89 -42.34
CA LEU A 140 -31.81 -24.30 -41.01
C LEU A 140 -31.85 -25.49 -40.05
N ARG A 141 -30.82 -25.67 -39.22
CA ARG A 141 -30.81 -26.67 -38.14
C ARG A 141 -31.23 -26.01 -36.83
N PRO A 142 -32.49 -25.59 -36.62
CA PRO A 142 -32.89 -25.16 -35.30
C PRO A 142 -33.02 -26.39 -34.40
N GLU A 143 -32.60 -26.26 -33.15
CA GLU A 143 -32.91 -27.22 -32.10
C GLU A 143 -34.43 -27.34 -32.01
N ARG A 144 -34.96 -28.53 -32.33
CA ARG A 144 -36.40 -28.77 -32.31
C ARG A 144 -36.90 -28.58 -30.88
N SER A 145 -37.99 -27.82 -30.72
CA SER A 145 -38.60 -27.61 -29.40
C SER A 145 -38.93 -28.95 -28.72
N ASP A 146 -38.47 -29.12 -27.48
CA ASP A 146 -38.72 -30.32 -26.67
C ASP A 146 -40.22 -30.64 -26.53
N ALA A 147 -41.06 -29.60 -26.46
CA ALA A 147 -42.51 -29.74 -26.39
C ALA A 147 -43.10 -30.35 -27.68
N ALA A 148 -42.58 -29.95 -28.85
CA ALA A 148 -42.98 -30.52 -30.13
C ALA A 148 -42.51 -31.98 -30.28
N MET A 149 -41.31 -32.30 -29.78
CA MET A 149 -40.79 -33.67 -29.78
C MET A 149 -41.60 -34.60 -28.85
N GLN A 150 -42.00 -34.13 -27.67
CA GLN A 150 -42.88 -34.88 -26.76
C GLN A 150 -44.28 -35.11 -27.37
N ALA A 151 -44.86 -34.10 -28.03
CA ALA A 151 -46.14 -34.25 -28.71
C ALA A 151 -46.07 -35.29 -29.84
N LEU A 152 -45.01 -35.26 -30.66
CA LEU A 152 -44.77 -36.25 -31.73
C LEU A 152 -44.62 -37.67 -31.18
N GLU A 153 -43.98 -37.85 -30.02
CA GLU A 153 -43.85 -39.16 -29.37
C GLU A 153 -45.21 -39.69 -28.89
N VAL A 154 -46.04 -38.84 -28.28
CA VAL A 154 -47.39 -39.21 -27.81
C VAL A 154 -48.29 -39.58 -29.00
N PHE A 155 -48.29 -38.78 -30.06
CA PHE A 155 -49.06 -39.07 -31.27
C PHE A 155 -48.58 -40.34 -31.97
N GLY A 156 -47.27 -40.58 -32.04
CA GLY A 156 -46.71 -41.83 -32.57
C GLY A 156 -47.17 -43.07 -31.80
N LYS A 157 -47.19 -42.99 -30.46
CA LYS A 157 -47.73 -44.06 -29.60
C LYS A 157 -49.22 -44.31 -29.86
N MET A 158 -50.00 -43.25 -30.03
CA MET A 158 -51.44 -43.34 -30.33
C MET A 158 -51.70 -43.98 -31.70
N VAL A 159 -51.00 -43.55 -32.77
CA VAL A 159 -51.09 -44.16 -34.10
C VAL A 159 -50.71 -45.65 -34.06
N GLY A 160 -49.68 -46.01 -33.28
CA GLY A 160 -49.30 -47.41 -33.08
C GLY A 160 -50.35 -48.24 -32.32
N GLN A 161 -51.10 -47.65 -31.39
CA GLN A 161 -52.23 -48.31 -30.73
C GLN A 161 -53.42 -48.49 -31.68
N VAL A 162 -53.73 -47.48 -32.50
CA VAL A 162 -54.80 -47.53 -33.49
C VAL A 162 -54.48 -48.56 -34.58
N ARG A 163 -53.24 -48.59 -35.11
CA ARG A 163 -52.79 -49.63 -36.05
C ARG A 163 -52.90 -51.05 -35.48
N ARG A 164 -52.58 -51.26 -34.19
CA ARG A 164 -52.74 -52.57 -33.53
C ARG A 164 -54.20 -52.99 -33.40
N ARG A 165 -55.10 -52.05 -33.13
CA ARG A 165 -56.54 -52.33 -33.04
C ARG A 165 -57.21 -52.52 -34.40
N LEU A 166 -56.64 -51.96 -35.46
CA LEU A 166 -57.13 -52.08 -36.83
C LEU A 166 -56.48 -53.24 -37.60
N GLY A 167 -55.37 -53.78 -37.10
CA GLY A 167 -54.63 -54.91 -37.69
C GLY A 167 -55.06 -56.31 -37.22
N THR A 168 -55.98 -56.41 -36.26
CA THR A 168 -56.55 -57.72 -35.87
C THR A 168 -57.49 -58.19 -36.97
N THR A 169 -57.08 -59.23 -37.70
CA THR A 169 -57.84 -59.79 -38.82
C THR A 169 -58.96 -60.72 -38.34
N VAL A 170 -59.96 -60.90 -39.19
CA VAL A 170 -61.22 -61.64 -38.93
C VAL A 170 -61.00 -63.11 -38.53
N GLU A 171 -59.81 -63.68 -38.73
CA GLU A 171 -59.48 -65.04 -38.29
C GLU A 171 -59.24 -65.14 -36.77
N GLU A 172 -58.86 -64.05 -36.08
CA GLU A 172 -58.71 -64.03 -34.61
C GLU A 172 -60.06 -63.96 -33.87
N ASP A 173 -61.14 -63.57 -34.55
CA ASP A 173 -62.51 -63.58 -34.01
C ASP A 173 -63.22 -64.93 -34.19
N ALA A 174 -62.67 -65.86 -35.00
CA ALA A 174 -63.18 -67.22 -35.14
C ALA A 174 -62.76 -68.11 -33.94
N SER A 175 -61.59 -67.87 -33.36
CA SER A 175 -61.11 -68.56 -32.14
C SER A 175 -61.91 -68.22 -30.88
N ARG A 176 -62.70 -67.14 -30.89
CA ARG A 176 -63.59 -66.75 -29.78
C ARG A 176 -64.88 -67.56 -29.72
N ARG A 177 -65.30 -68.23 -30.80
CA ARG A 177 -66.54 -69.02 -30.81
C ARG A 177 -66.37 -70.41 -30.21
N GLU A 178 -65.20 -71.04 -30.38
CA GLU A 178 -64.91 -72.34 -29.74
C GLU A 178 -64.67 -72.20 -28.21
N HIS A 179 -64.24 -71.03 -27.75
CA HIS A 179 -64.13 -70.72 -26.32
C HIS A 179 -65.50 -70.67 -25.60
N GLN A 180 -66.60 -70.43 -26.31
CA GLN A 180 -67.95 -70.38 -25.71
C GLN A 180 -68.52 -71.77 -25.39
N GLY A 181 -68.08 -72.83 -26.05
CA GLY A 181 -68.45 -74.21 -25.71
C GLY A 181 -67.84 -74.66 -24.38
N VAL A 182 -66.54 -74.39 -24.21
CA VAL A 182 -65.79 -74.63 -22.96
C VAL A 182 -66.37 -73.81 -21.80
N LEU A 183 -66.91 -72.62 -22.07
CA LEU A 183 -67.58 -71.79 -21.06
C LEU A 183 -68.89 -72.40 -20.55
N ARG A 184 -69.67 -73.13 -21.37
CA ARG A 184 -70.91 -73.78 -20.91
C ARG A 184 -70.63 -74.97 -19.99
N GLU A 185 -69.67 -75.82 -20.32
CA GLU A 185 -69.20 -76.91 -19.45
C GLU A 185 -68.53 -76.39 -18.16
N ARG A 186 -67.80 -75.27 -18.26
CA ARG A 186 -67.28 -74.56 -17.08
C ARG A 186 -68.40 -73.90 -16.26
N HIS A 187 -69.51 -73.47 -16.85
CA HIS A 187 -70.62 -72.88 -16.13
C HIS A 187 -71.39 -73.89 -15.29
N GLU A 188 -71.53 -75.13 -15.77
CA GLU A 188 -72.14 -76.23 -14.99
C GLU A 188 -71.22 -76.70 -13.85
N ARG A 189 -69.90 -76.84 -14.10
CA ARG A 189 -68.92 -77.05 -13.02
C ARG A 189 -68.85 -75.86 -12.06
N ALA A 190 -68.94 -74.63 -12.57
CA ALA A 190 -68.96 -73.42 -11.76
C ALA A 190 -70.28 -73.25 -10.99
N ALA A 191 -71.40 -73.86 -11.39
CA ALA A 191 -72.64 -73.83 -10.61
C ALA A 191 -72.55 -74.77 -9.39
N ALA A 192 -71.96 -75.94 -9.57
CA ALA A 192 -71.65 -76.87 -8.46
C ALA A 192 -70.53 -76.31 -7.55
N GLU A 193 -69.50 -75.72 -8.13
CA GLU A 193 -68.43 -75.03 -7.41
C GLU A 193 -68.94 -73.73 -6.78
N LYS A 194 -69.93 -73.04 -7.34
CA LYS A 194 -70.60 -71.87 -6.75
C LYS A 194 -71.38 -72.23 -5.50
N LEU A 195 -72.03 -73.39 -5.43
CA LEU A 195 -72.66 -73.86 -4.19
C LEU A 195 -71.63 -74.20 -3.09
N GLN A 196 -70.50 -74.80 -3.45
CA GLN A 196 -69.38 -75.01 -2.52
C GLN A 196 -68.65 -73.71 -2.15
N LEU A 197 -68.52 -72.78 -3.09
CA LEU A 197 -67.96 -71.45 -2.90
C LEU A 197 -68.92 -70.57 -2.13
N GLU A 198 -70.24 -70.70 -2.23
CA GLU A 198 -71.21 -69.97 -1.40
C GLU A 198 -71.13 -70.42 0.06
N HIS A 199 -70.89 -71.71 0.31
CA HIS A 199 -70.60 -72.22 1.65
C HIS A 199 -69.23 -71.74 2.17
N LYS A 200 -68.17 -71.76 1.33
CA LYS A 200 -66.86 -71.16 1.63
C LYS A 200 -66.89 -69.62 1.68
N VAL A 201 -67.85 -68.96 1.04
CA VAL A 201 -68.05 -67.50 1.04
C VAL A 201 -68.89 -67.13 2.25
N ARG A 202 -69.82 -67.94 2.76
CA ARG A 202 -70.44 -67.70 4.07
C ARG A 202 -69.45 -67.92 5.21
N ALA A 203 -68.58 -68.95 5.13
CA ALA A 203 -67.48 -69.14 6.07
C ALA A 203 -66.40 -68.05 5.94
N GLY A 204 -66.07 -67.67 4.70
CA GLY A 204 -65.13 -66.61 4.35
C GLY A 204 -65.68 -65.21 4.58
N SER A 205 -67.00 -65.00 4.61
CA SER A 205 -67.64 -63.73 4.96
C SER A 205 -67.76 -63.58 6.47
N ARG A 206 -67.88 -64.67 7.24
CA ARG A 206 -67.63 -64.63 8.69
C ARG A 206 -66.14 -64.35 9.00
N ALA A 207 -65.21 -64.94 8.25
CA ALA A 207 -63.79 -64.65 8.35
C ALA A 207 -63.42 -63.24 7.82
N ARG A 208 -64.12 -62.69 6.83
CA ARG A 208 -63.95 -61.31 6.33
C ARG A 208 -64.66 -60.28 7.20
N CYS A 209 -65.74 -60.61 7.91
CA CYS A 209 -66.29 -59.72 8.94
C CYS A 209 -65.40 -59.69 10.19
N GLN A 210 -64.74 -60.80 10.56
CA GLN A 210 -63.71 -60.82 11.60
C GLN A 210 -62.40 -60.15 11.14
N GLY A 211 -62.00 -60.35 9.88
CA GLY A 211 -60.83 -59.74 9.25
C GLY A 211 -61.01 -58.24 8.95
N ALA A 212 -62.22 -57.78 8.60
CA ALA A 212 -62.53 -56.37 8.45
C ALA A 212 -62.51 -55.66 9.81
N GLY A 213 -62.97 -56.31 10.89
CA GLY A 213 -62.77 -55.82 12.25
C GLY A 213 -61.28 -55.68 12.61
N GLN A 214 -60.46 -56.69 12.30
CA GLN A 214 -59.01 -56.61 12.49
C GLN A 214 -58.34 -55.55 11.61
N GLN A 215 -58.77 -55.39 10.35
CA GLN A 215 -58.19 -54.42 9.42
C GLN A 215 -58.59 -52.99 9.78
N GLN A 216 -59.82 -52.77 10.26
CA GLN A 216 -60.28 -51.48 10.76
C GLN A 216 -59.59 -51.14 12.09
N GLN A 217 -59.37 -52.13 12.97
CA GLN A 217 -58.58 -51.97 14.19
C GLN A 217 -57.09 -51.67 13.89
N GLN A 218 -56.52 -52.30 12.86
CA GLN A 218 -55.15 -52.06 12.42
C GLN A 218 -55.00 -50.68 11.75
N GLN A 219 -55.99 -50.24 10.97
CA GLN A 219 -56.03 -48.87 10.43
C GLN A 219 -56.17 -47.82 11.54
N HIS A 220 -57.00 -48.10 12.56
CA HIS A 220 -57.12 -47.21 13.72
C HIS A 220 -55.80 -47.13 14.51
N GLN A 221 -55.11 -48.26 14.74
CA GLN A 221 -53.77 -48.26 15.34
C GLN A 221 -52.74 -47.50 14.48
N GLN A 222 -52.76 -47.66 13.15
CA GLN A 222 -51.87 -46.90 12.27
C GLN A 222 -52.17 -45.40 12.29
N GLN A 223 -53.44 -45.00 12.37
CA GLN A 223 -53.81 -43.59 12.53
C GLN A 223 -53.34 -43.04 13.87
N GLN A 224 -53.50 -43.78 14.97
CA GLN A 224 -52.98 -43.37 16.27
C GLN A 224 -51.46 -43.23 16.26
N GLN A 225 -50.74 -44.18 15.66
CA GLN A 225 -49.28 -44.08 15.52
C GLN A 225 -48.85 -42.89 14.66
N LYS A 226 -49.57 -42.60 13.57
CA LYS A 226 -49.31 -41.40 12.75
C LYS A 226 -49.52 -40.12 13.55
N GLN A 227 -50.59 -40.03 14.35
CA GLN A 227 -50.83 -38.88 15.21
C GLN A 227 -49.74 -38.71 16.27
N GLN A 228 -49.32 -39.81 16.93
CA GLN A 228 -48.22 -39.78 17.89
C GLN A 228 -46.90 -39.35 17.25
N ARG A 229 -46.56 -39.88 16.06
CA ARG A 229 -45.36 -39.44 15.31
C ARG A 229 -45.42 -37.98 14.93
N GLN A 230 -46.58 -37.48 14.50
CA GLN A 230 -46.75 -36.05 14.18
C GLN A 230 -46.58 -35.17 15.42
N GLN A 231 -47.08 -35.60 16.58
CA GLN A 231 -46.87 -34.89 17.85
C GLN A 231 -45.38 -34.88 18.23
N GLN A 232 -44.68 -36.02 18.10
CA GLN A 232 -43.24 -36.09 18.36
C GLN A 232 -42.43 -35.19 17.41
N LEU A 233 -42.77 -35.16 16.12
CA LEU A 233 -42.11 -34.25 15.17
C LEU A 233 -42.38 -32.78 15.49
N LYS A 234 -43.59 -32.44 15.96
CA LYS A 234 -43.90 -31.08 16.43
C LYS A 234 -43.06 -30.70 17.64
N LEU A 235 -42.94 -31.60 18.63
CA LEU A 235 -42.09 -31.38 19.80
C LEU A 235 -40.62 -31.20 19.41
N HIS A 236 -40.08 -32.05 18.53
CA HIS A 236 -38.71 -31.90 18.03
C HIS A 236 -38.48 -30.60 17.27
N ARG A 237 -39.45 -30.13 16.47
CA ARG A 237 -39.35 -28.83 15.78
C ARG A 237 -39.32 -27.67 16.78
N LEU A 238 -40.16 -27.72 17.81
CA LEU A 238 -40.18 -26.71 18.88
C LEU A 238 -38.89 -26.71 19.69
N GLU A 239 -38.37 -27.90 20.03
CA GLU A 239 -37.11 -28.04 20.74
C GLU A 239 -35.93 -27.51 19.92
N ARG A 240 -35.88 -27.82 18.61
CA ARG A 240 -34.86 -27.29 17.71
C ARG A 240 -34.96 -25.76 17.56
N ALA A 241 -36.17 -25.22 17.46
CA ALA A 241 -36.37 -23.76 17.43
C ALA A 241 -35.89 -23.10 18.73
N ARG A 242 -36.15 -23.72 19.89
CA ARG A 242 -35.64 -23.26 21.19
C ARG A 242 -34.11 -23.28 21.24
N GLN A 243 -33.48 -24.37 20.77
CA GLN A 243 -32.02 -24.49 20.73
C GLN A 243 -31.39 -23.42 19.81
N LEU A 244 -31.97 -23.19 18.63
CA LEU A 244 -31.52 -22.12 17.73
C LEU A 244 -31.66 -20.74 18.36
N GLY A 245 -32.75 -20.48 19.09
CA GLY A 245 -32.91 -19.23 19.84
C GLY A 245 -31.86 -19.03 20.93
N ILE A 246 -31.49 -20.09 21.65
CA ILE A 246 -30.41 -20.03 22.66
C ILE A 246 -29.06 -19.74 22.00
N LEU A 247 -28.75 -20.41 20.89
CA LEU A 247 -27.50 -20.19 20.16
C LEU A 247 -27.41 -18.77 19.60
N GLN A 248 -28.51 -18.23 19.06
CA GLN A 248 -28.55 -16.88 18.56
C GLN A 248 -28.37 -15.84 19.68
N ALA A 249 -29.05 -16.02 20.82
CA ALA A 249 -28.86 -15.15 21.97
C ALA A 249 -27.41 -15.19 22.52
N ALA A 250 -26.78 -16.37 22.51
CA ALA A 250 -25.37 -16.50 22.90
C ALA A 250 -24.42 -15.81 21.90
N GLN A 251 -24.71 -15.90 20.59
CA GLN A 251 -23.95 -15.22 19.56
C GLN A 251 -24.06 -13.70 19.68
N ASP A 252 -25.26 -13.17 19.91
CA ASP A 252 -25.49 -11.73 20.10
C ASP A 252 -24.80 -11.22 21.38
N ALA A 253 -24.83 -12.00 22.47
CA ALA A 253 -24.11 -11.66 23.69
C ALA A 253 -22.58 -11.61 23.47
N ALA A 254 -22.01 -12.62 22.80
CA ALA A 254 -20.59 -12.66 22.48
C ALA A 254 -20.18 -11.51 21.55
N ALA A 255 -21.02 -11.15 20.57
CA ALA A 255 -20.77 -10.00 19.70
C ALA A 255 -20.79 -8.67 20.49
N GLY A 256 -21.69 -8.55 21.48
CA GLY A 256 -21.72 -7.42 22.40
C GLY A 256 -20.46 -7.31 23.25
N GLU A 257 -19.98 -8.42 23.83
CA GLU A 257 -18.75 -8.47 24.62
C GLU A 257 -17.51 -8.12 23.79
N LEU A 258 -17.40 -8.65 22.57
CA LEU A 258 -16.30 -8.31 21.66
C LEU A 258 -16.30 -6.81 21.28
N SER A 259 -17.48 -6.24 21.05
CA SER A 259 -17.62 -4.80 20.79
C SER A 259 -17.19 -3.96 22.00
N ALA A 260 -17.60 -4.35 23.21
CA ALA A 260 -17.19 -3.68 24.44
C ALA A 260 -15.67 -3.74 24.67
N LEU A 261 -15.06 -4.91 24.46
CA LEU A 261 -13.61 -5.10 24.54
C LEU A 261 -12.86 -4.26 23.50
N HIS A 262 -13.38 -4.12 22.28
CA HIS A 262 -12.79 -3.23 21.28
C HIS A 262 -12.88 -1.76 21.69
N VAL A 263 -14.00 -1.31 22.28
CA VAL A 263 -14.14 0.06 22.78
C VAL A 263 -13.17 0.31 23.93
N GLU A 264 -13.03 -0.62 24.87
CA GLU A 264 -12.08 -0.52 25.99
C GLU A 264 -10.61 -0.57 25.52
N SER A 265 -10.30 -1.44 24.56
CA SER A 265 -8.96 -1.52 23.95
C SER A 265 -8.61 -0.23 23.21
N ASN A 266 -9.54 0.35 22.46
CA ASN A 266 -9.32 1.63 21.77
C ASN A 266 -9.19 2.79 22.76
N ALA A 267 -9.99 2.80 23.84
CA ALA A 267 -9.89 3.81 24.89
C ALA A 267 -8.54 3.74 25.62
N SER A 268 -8.10 2.54 26.02
CA SER A 268 -6.79 2.33 26.68
C SER A 268 -5.61 2.64 25.74
N ARG A 269 -5.74 2.34 24.44
CA ARG A 269 -4.75 2.76 23.45
C ARG A 269 -4.70 4.29 23.32
N GLY A 270 -5.83 4.96 23.25
CA GLY A 270 -5.89 6.43 23.20
C GLY A 270 -5.32 7.12 24.44
N THR A 271 -5.53 6.56 25.63
CA THR A 271 -4.91 7.08 26.87
C THR A 271 -3.40 6.84 26.92
N ALA A 272 -2.92 5.69 26.43
CA ALA A 272 -1.49 5.41 26.32
C ALA A 272 -0.80 6.32 25.27
N GLU A 273 -1.41 6.51 24.10
CA GLU A 273 -0.90 7.38 23.04
C GLU A 273 -0.87 8.85 23.49
N SER A 274 -1.92 9.34 24.17
CA SER A 274 -1.92 10.70 24.72
C SER A 274 -0.91 10.88 25.86
N SER A 275 -0.74 9.88 26.74
CA SER A 275 0.25 9.92 27.82
C SER A 275 1.68 9.94 27.28
N THR A 276 1.99 9.09 26.30
CA THR A 276 3.31 9.06 25.65
C THR A 276 3.58 10.35 24.87
N ALA A 277 2.60 10.88 24.14
CA ALA A 277 2.72 12.18 23.48
C ALA A 277 3.00 13.32 24.48
N ALA A 278 2.33 13.33 25.63
CA ALA A 278 2.56 14.32 26.68
C ALA A 278 3.98 14.19 27.29
N GLN A 279 4.46 12.96 27.49
CA GLN A 279 5.83 12.70 27.98
C GLN A 279 6.88 13.15 26.97
N VAL A 280 6.69 12.88 25.68
CA VAL A 280 7.58 13.33 24.61
C VAL A 280 7.61 14.86 24.53
N ALA A 281 6.44 15.52 24.57
CA ALA A 281 6.37 16.98 24.57
C ALA A 281 7.07 17.60 25.79
N ALA A 282 6.91 16.99 26.98
CA ALA A 282 7.61 17.43 28.19
C ALA A 282 9.14 17.23 28.09
N ALA A 283 9.59 16.09 27.55
CA ALA A 283 11.01 15.80 27.36
C ALA A 283 11.65 16.74 26.33
N GLU A 284 10.96 17.04 25.23
CA GLU A 284 11.41 18.03 24.24
C GLU A 284 11.50 19.44 24.84
N GLY A 285 10.53 19.83 25.67
CA GLY A 285 10.56 21.10 26.40
C GLY A 285 11.80 21.19 27.30
N ALA A 286 12.02 20.17 28.14
CA ALA A 286 13.18 20.09 29.02
C ALA A 286 14.51 20.11 28.24
N PHE A 287 14.59 19.39 27.11
CA PHE A 287 15.76 19.40 26.24
C PHE A 287 16.04 20.79 25.65
N ARG A 288 15.01 21.49 25.17
CA ARG A 288 15.17 22.86 24.63
C ARG A 288 15.62 23.85 25.72
N GLU A 289 15.10 23.73 26.93
CA GLU A 289 15.53 24.55 28.07
C GLU A 289 16.99 24.30 28.43
N GLN A 290 17.41 23.03 28.54
CA GLN A 290 18.79 22.65 28.81
C GLN A 290 19.74 23.12 27.70
N HIS A 291 19.36 22.91 26.43
CA HIS A 291 20.14 23.40 25.30
C HIS A 291 20.27 24.92 25.30
N GLY A 292 19.19 25.64 25.63
CA GLY A 292 19.21 27.10 25.78
C GLY A 292 20.11 27.57 26.93
N ALA A 293 20.14 26.87 28.05
CA ALA A 293 21.04 27.16 29.17
C ALA A 293 22.51 26.94 28.79
N LEU A 294 22.84 25.78 28.20
CA LEU A 294 24.19 25.45 27.74
C LEU A 294 24.69 26.43 26.66
N SER A 295 23.81 26.86 25.75
CA SER A 295 24.17 27.87 24.75
C SER A 295 24.55 29.21 25.40
N LYS A 296 23.82 29.64 26.44
CA LYS A 296 24.15 30.87 27.18
C LYS A 296 25.47 30.74 27.95
N GLU A 297 25.75 29.58 28.53
CA GLU A 297 27.03 29.29 29.20
C GLU A 297 28.19 29.30 28.19
N LEU A 298 28.00 28.71 27.01
CA LEU A 298 29.00 28.74 25.94
C LEU A 298 29.30 30.18 25.49
N ASP A 299 28.26 31.00 25.28
CA ASP A 299 28.41 32.40 24.90
C ASP A 299 29.13 33.21 26.01
N ALA A 300 28.81 32.94 27.29
CA ALA A 300 29.48 33.57 28.42
C ALA A 300 30.97 33.20 28.47
N ALA A 301 31.30 31.91 28.35
CA ALA A 301 32.68 31.43 28.32
C ALA A 301 33.47 32.00 27.12
N GLN A 302 32.83 32.17 25.96
CA GLN A 302 33.46 32.80 24.80
C GLN A 302 33.78 34.29 25.04
N ARG A 303 32.87 35.02 25.72
CA ARG A 303 33.13 36.42 26.12
C ARG A 303 34.25 36.53 27.15
N GLU A 304 34.28 35.66 28.15
CA GLU A 304 35.37 35.60 29.13
C GLU A 304 36.72 35.31 28.46
N LEU A 305 36.76 34.36 27.53
CA LEU A 305 37.96 34.03 26.77
C LEU A 305 38.41 35.19 25.88
N ALA A 306 37.48 35.94 25.28
CA ALA A 306 37.79 37.16 24.55
C ALA A 306 38.37 38.25 25.47
N SER A 307 37.78 38.47 26.66
CA SER A 307 38.31 39.40 27.67
C SER A 307 39.72 39.04 28.11
N LEU A 308 39.98 37.76 28.43
CA LEU A 308 41.32 37.29 28.81
C LEU A 308 42.35 37.49 27.69
N ARG A 309 41.93 37.36 26.42
CA ARG A 309 42.80 37.66 25.27
C ARG A 309 43.11 39.14 25.14
N GLU A 310 42.18 40.03 25.48
CA GLU A 310 42.42 41.47 25.51
C GLU A 310 43.35 41.84 26.66
N ASP A 311 43.14 41.29 27.86
CA ASP A 311 44.00 41.50 29.03
C ASP A 311 45.43 41.00 28.78
N THR A 312 45.59 39.82 28.16
CA THR A 312 46.91 39.30 27.79
C THR A 312 47.60 40.16 26.72
N ARG A 313 46.86 40.72 25.76
CA ARG A 313 47.41 41.69 24.80
C ARG A 313 47.82 43.00 25.48
N ALA A 314 47.00 43.52 26.40
CA ALA A 314 47.27 44.74 27.14
C ALA A 314 48.49 44.59 28.06
N THR A 315 48.58 43.49 28.80
CA THR A 315 49.73 43.16 29.65
C THR A 315 51.00 42.95 28.82
N ALA A 316 50.93 42.26 27.67
CA ALA A 316 52.07 42.13 26.77
C ALA A 316 52.52 43.49 26.18
N ALA A 317 51.58 44.37 25.83
CA ALA A 317 51.89 45.72 25.37
C ALA A 317 52.54 46.56 26.49
N ALA A 318 52.03 46.47 27.72
CA ALA A 318 52.61 47.11 28.90
C ALA A 318 54.04 46.61 29.18
N ALA A 319 54.26 45.29 29.11
CA ALA A 319 55.58 44.68 29.27
C ALA A 319 56.58 45.16 28.20
N ARG A 320 56.15 45.24 26.92
CA ARG A 320 56.98 45.81 25.83
C ARG A 320 57.32 47.27 26.07
N LYS A 321 56.36 48.08 26.54
CA LYS A 321 56.58 49.49 26.88
C LYS A 321 57.54 49.65 28.06
N ALA A 322 57.40 48.83 29.10
CA ALA A 322 58.30 48.80 30.24
C ALA A 322 59.72 48.41 29.83
N ARG A 323 59.86 47.38 28.98
CA ARG A 323 61.14 46.98 28.42
C ARG A 323 61.81 48.09 27.62
N ARG A 324 61.08 48.78 26.73
CA ARG A 324 61.63 49.92 25.96
C ARG A 324 62.08 51.08 26.85
N ARG A 325 61.38 51.35 27.96
CA ARG A 325 61.81 52.35 28.94
C ARG A 325 63.09 51.93 29.62
N ALA A 326 63.16 50.69 30.11
CA ALA A 326 64.36 50.16 30.74
C ALA A 326 65.56 50.15 29.77
N GLU A 327 65.34 49.80 28.49
CA GLU A 327 66.36 49.89 27.44
C GLU A 327 66.82 51.35 27.25
N GLY A 328 65.90 52.31 27.16
CA GLY A 328 66.24 53.75 27.08
C GLY A 328 66.95 54.29 28.32
N ASP A 329 66.57 53.84 29.52
CA ASP A 329 67.25 54.23 30.77
C ASP A 329 68.68 53.67 30.82
N CYS A 330 68.90 52.45 30.31
CA CYS A 330 70.25 51.88 30.16
C CYS A 330 71.08 52.64 29.13
N GLU A 331 70.50 52.97 27.97
CA GLU A 331 71.17 53.79 26.94
C GLU A 331 71.55 55.17 27.48
N ALA A 332 70.67 55.81 28.26
CA ALA A 332 70.95 57.08 28.92
C ALA A 332 72.10 56.95 29.93
N ALA A 333 72.09 55.91 30.78
CA ALA A 333 73.16 55.65 31.74
C ALA A 333 74.51 55.36 31.07
N ILE A 334 74.51 54.63 29.94
CA ILE A 334 75.73 54.40 29.15
C ILE A 334 76.23 55.73 28.57
N ALA A 335 75.35 56.56 28.01
CA ALA A 335 75.73 57.86 27.46
C ALA A 335 76.29 58.82 28.54
N GLU A 336 75.72 58.80 29.75
CA GLU A 336 76.25 59.55 30.91
C GLU A 336 77.65 59.04 31.29
N TYR A 337 77.83 57.73 31.41
CA TYR A 337 79.13 57.12 31.71
C TYR A 337 80.20 57.43 30.65
N ASP A 338 79.86 57.29 29.36
CA ASP A 338 80.76 57.59 28.25
C ASP A 338 81.12 59.09 28.22
N GLY A 339 80.16 59.95 28.56
CA GLY A 339 80.39 61.38 28.73
C GLY A 339 81.36 61.70 29.87
N GLU A 340 81.16 61.08 31.04
CA GLU A 340 82.06 61.21 32.20
C GLU A 340 83.46 60.65 31.90
N ALA A 341 83.55 59.50 31.22
CA ALA A 341 84.80 58.89 30.80
C ALA A 341 85.55 59.78 29.81
N ALA A 342 84.88 60.32 28.80
CA ALA A 342 85.49 61.24 27.83
C ALA A 342 85.95 62.55 28.49
N LEU A 343 85.18 63.09 29.45
CA LEU A 343 85.61 64.23 30.25
C LEU A 343 86.84 63.89 31.11
N GLY A 344 86.86 62.71 31.73
CA GLY A 344 88.00 62.19 32.48
C GLY A 344 89.27 62.05 31.63
N GLU A 345 89.15 61.48 30.43
CA GLU A 345 90.24 61.38 29.45
C GLU A 345 90.72 62.77 28.99
N LEU A 346 89.81 63.70 28.73
CA LEU A 346 90.15 65.07 28.35
C LEU A 346 90.86 65.81 29.48
N GLU A 347 90.44 65.63 30.73
CA GLU A 347 91.12 66.17 31.91
C GLU A 347 92.50 65.55 32.10
N ALA A 348 92.65 64.24 31.91
CA ALA A 348 93.95 63.56 31.96
C ALA A 348 94.90 64.13 30.90
N LEU A 349 94.45 64.26 29.65
CA LEU A 349 95.23 64.89 28.58
C LEU A 349 95.58 66.35 28.88
N ARG A 350 94.69 67.12 29.51
CA ARG A 350 95.00 68.49 29.96
C ARG A 350 96.06 68.50 31.05
N ARG A 351 96.00 67.57 32.02
CA ARG A 351 97.03 67.42 33.07
C ARG A 351 98.38 67.02 32.48
N GLU A 352 98.40 66.07 31.53
CA GLU A 352 99.62 65.66 30.83
C GLU A 352 100.22 66.81 30.02
N ARG A 353 99.40 67.58 29.28
CA ARG A 353 99.87 68.77 28.56
C ARG A 353 100.44 69.81 29.51
N ALA A 354 99.77 70.09 30.62
CA ALA A 354 100.26 71.02 31.64
C ALA A 354 101.60 70.56 32.23
N ALA A 355 101.73 69.27 32.56
CA ALA A 355 102.97 68.68 33.05
C ALA A 355 104.10 68.75 32.02
N HIS A 356 103.80 68.50 30.73
CA HIS A 356 104.77 68.61 29.64
C HIS A 356 105.22 70.07 29.43
N GLU A 357 104.30 71.04 29.47
CA GLU A 357 104.65 72.46 29.42
C GLU A 357 105.52 72.89 30.60
N GLU A 358 105.21 72.41 31.81
CA GLU A 358 106.03 72.66 33.00
C GLU A 358 107.42 72.06 32.87
N ALA A 359 107.53 70.83 32.37
CA ALA A 359 108.81 70.18 32.08
C ALA A 359 109.64 70.96 31.05
N LEU A 360 109.01 71.47 29.98
CA LEU A 360 109.68 72.34 29.01
C LEU A 360 110.15 73.66 29.63
N ARG A 361 109.32 74.30 30.47
CA ARG A 361 109.71 75.52 31.20
C ARG A 361 110.88 75.25 32.16
N ALA A 362 110.87 74.13 32.88
CA ALA A 362 111.94 73.71 33.77
C ALA A 362 113.23 73.44 32.98
N ALA A 363 113.17 72.71 31.87
CA ALA A 363 114.31 72.45 30.99
C ALA A 363 114.90 73.75 30.41
N ALA A 364 114.05 74.70 29.98
CA ALA A 364 114.49 76.01 29.51
C ALA A 364 115.17 76.83 30.63
N ALA A 365 114.65 76.77 31.86
CA ALA A 365 115.26 77.41 33.02
C ALA A 365 116.63 76.78 33.37
N GLU A 366 116.75 75.46 33.29
CA GLU A 366 118.04 74.78 33.45
C GLU A 366 119.04 75.14 32.35
N ALA A 367 118.60 75.21 31.08
CA ALA A 367 119.44 75.63 29.98
C ALA A 367 120.00 77.04 30.22
N ARG A 368 119.16 77.99 30.64
CA ARG A 368 119.61 79.35 31.03
C ARG A 368 120.57 79.32 32.21
N ARG A 369 120.36 78.45 33.20
CA ARG A 369 121.31 78.28 34.33
C ARG A 369 122.65 77.74 33.85
N ARG A 370 122.66 76.79 32.90
CA ARG A 370 123.89 76.24 32.31
C ARG A 370 124.63 77.31 31.50
N GLU A 371 123.93 78.05 30.66
CA GLU A 371 124.48 79.17 29.88
C GLU A 371 125.10 80.23 30.80
N MET A 372 124.39 80.63 31.86
CA MET A 372 124.94 81.56 32.86
C MET A 372 126.15 80.99 33.62
N ALA A 373 126.18 79.67 33.87
CA ALA A 373 127.33 79.02 34.47
C ALA A 373 128.53 78.95 33.51
N GLU A 374 128.28 78.73 32.22
CA GLU A 374 129.31 78.77 31.17
C GLU A 374 129.88 80.17 31.00
N LEU A 375 129.04 81.20 30.90
CA LEU A 375 129.49 82.60 30.86
C LEU A 375 130.34 82.96 32.10
N ARG A 376 129.99 82.44 33.29
CA ARG A 376 130.80 82.61 34.50
C ARG A 376 132.14 81.87 34.40
N ARG A 377 132.17 80.67 33.83
CA ARG A 377 133.42 79.92 33.60
C ARG A 377 134.31 80.63 32.58
N GLU A 378 133.75 81.13 31.49
CA GLU A 378 134.46 81.91 30.48
C GLU A 378 135.00 83.23 31.05
N ALA A 379 134.19 83.95 31.83
CA ALA A 379 134.63 85.17 32.52
C ALA A 379 135.76 84.87 33.52
N ALA A 380 135.67 83.76 34.27
CA ALA A 380 136.73 83.32 35.16
C ALA A 380 138.01 82.93 34.40
N ALA A 381 137.89 82.20 33.28
CA ALA A 381 139.01 81.84 32.42
C ALA A 381 139.69 83.09 31.83
N TYR A 382 138.90 84.07 31.39
CA TYR A 382 139.40 85.36 30.90
C TYR A 382 140.13 86.14 32.00
N ALA A 383 139.59 86.16 33.22
CA ALA A 383 140.24 86.76 34.39
C ALA A 383 141.57 86.08 34.72
N ILE A 384 141.64 84.75 34.69
CA ILE A 384 142.88 83.97 34.89
C ILE A 384 143.90 84.28 33.79
N GLN A 385 143.48 84.32 32.52
CA GLN A 385 144.38 84.68 31.41
C GLN A 385 144.94 86.09 31.56
N ASN A 386 144.12 87.06 31.97
CA ASN A 386 144.56 88.44 32.22
C ASN A 386 145.51 88.51 33.41
N ALA A 387 145.21 87.83 34.51
CA ALA A 387 146.11 87.73 35.66
C ALA A 387 147.46 87.11 35.26
N TRP A 388 147.45 86.06 34.42
CA TRP A 388 148.66 85.45 33.88
C TRP A 388 149.43 86.39 32.96
N LYS A 389 148.77 87.17 32.09
CA LYS A 389 149.40 88.20 31.25
C LYS A 389 150.05 89.29 32.11
N VAL A 390 149.37 89.75 33.15
CA VAL A 390 149.91 90.75 34.11
C VAL A 390 151.11 90.18 34.85
N MET A 391 151.02 88.94 35.35
CA MET A 391 152.14 88.26 35.99
C MET A 391 153.32 88.07 35.04
N LYS A 392 153.08 87.71 33.78
CA LYS A 392 154.12 87.57 32.74
C LYS A 392 154.78 88.92 32.41
N LYS A 393 154.00 90.00 32.29
CA LYS A 393 154.52 91.36 32.14
C LYS A 393 155.34 91.79 33.36
N ARG A 394 154.87 91.46 34.57
CA ARG A 394 155.60 91.72 35.82
C ARG A 394 156.89 90.93 35.91
N ARG A 395 156.90 89.63 35.59
CA ARG A 395 158.12 88.81 35.48
C ARG A 395 159.07 89.32 34.39
N ALA A 396 158.56 89.77 33.25
CA ALA A 396 159.38 90.39 32.21
C ALA A 396 159.98 91.73 32.66
N ALA A 397 159.25 92.53 33.46
CA ALA A 397 159.75 93.75 34.07
C ALA A 397 160.79 93.46 35.17
N GLU A 398 160.55 92.45 36.01
CA GLU A 398 161.48 91.99 37.06
C GLU A 398 162.75 91.35 36.46
N ALA A 399 162.65 90.63 35.35
CA ALA A 399 163.79 90.10 34.59
C ALA A 399 164.61 91.25 33.95
N LYS A 400 163.96 92.31 33.46
CA LYS A 400 164.64 93.53 32.97
C LYS A 400 165.27 94.37 34.09
N ALA A 401 164.82 94.20 35.33
CA ALA A 401 165.37 94.90 36.50
C ALA A 401 166.54 94.16 37.18
N LYS A 402 166.80 92.88 36.87
CA LYS A 402 167.80 92.06 37.59
C LYS A 402 168.94 91.45 36.76
N GLY A 403 169.09 91.80 35.48
CA GLY A 403 170.29 91.45 34.71
C GLY A 403 170.29 92.25 33.41
N GLY A 404 171.34 92.93 33.00
CA GLY A 404 172.74 92.79 33.36
C GLY A 404 173.50 93.38 32.18
N LYS A 405 174.32 94.37 32.50
CA LYS A 405 175.39 94.96 31.70
C LYS A 405 176.14 93.89 30.88
N GLY A 406 176.18 94.09 29.56
CA GLY A 406 177.21 93.52 28.69
C GLY A 406 176.88 92.21 27.99
N GLY A 407 177.18 92.16 26.68
CA GLY A 407 177.53 90.92 26.00
C GLY A 407 176.71 90.61 24.75
N SER A 408 177.09 91.26 23.66
CA SER A 408 176.74 90.91 22.28
C SER A 408 176.95 89.41 21.96
N ALA A 409 176.10 88.80 21.12
CA ALA A 409 176.50 88.07 19.91
C ALA A 409 175.40 87.10 19.37
N LYS A 410 175.12 87.24 18.07
CA LYS A 410 175.01 86.15 17.05
C LYS A 410 173.81 85.17 17.21
N LYS A 411 172.71 85.32 16.43
CA LYS A 411 172.49 84.96 14.99
C LYS A 411 172.40 83.43 14.76
N SER A 412 171.18 82.92 14.48
CA SER A 412 170.83 82.01 13.34
C SER A 412 169.57 81.13 13.55
N GLY A 413 168.78 80.96 12.46
CA GLY A 413 167.87 79.83 12.13
C GLY A 413 166.59 79.67 12.97
N SER A 414 165.34 79.87 12.52
CA SER A 414 164.63 79.75 11.23
C SER A 414 164.71 78.37 10.58
N ALA A 415 163.76 77.50 10.94
CA ALA A 415 163.29 76.38 10.12
C ALA A 415 161.94 75.82 10.64
N THR A 416 161.00 75.60 9.72
CA THR A 416 160.08 74.43 9.64
C THR A 416 159.01 74.26 10.74
N LYS A 417 157.83 73.64 10.54
CA LYS A 417 157.19 72.88 9.45
C LYS A 417 155.75 72.59 9.90
N LYS A 418 154.84 72.44 8.92
CA LYS A 418 153.81 71.39 8.72
C LYS A 418 152.93 70.98 9.93
N LYS A 419 151.62 70.84 9.78
CA LYS A 419 150.89 70.18 8.69
C LYS A 419 149.58 70.88 8.36
#